data_AF-A0A1H7WRD3-F1
#
_entry.id   AF-A0A1H7WRD3-F1
#
_cell.length_a   1.000
_cell.length_b   1.000
_cell.length_c   1.000
_cell.angle_alpha   90.00
_cell.angle_beta   90.00
_cell.angle_gamma   90.00
#
_symmetry.space_group_name_H-M   'P 1'
#
loop_
_entity.id
_entity.type
_entity.pdbx_description
1 polymer ?
#
loop_
_entity_poly.entity_id
_entity_poly.type
_entity_poly.pdbx_seq_one_letter_code
_entity_poly.pdbx_strand_id
1 'polypeptide(L)'
;MKKGILSILIAFVGFFFLYKFHILMHDIQNSHITGEEVRFIFMDDLVSFKRLFKIIMISISLLSFYLGIIAVLKKNKTGIVGIVLSIILFISVFIPFWKFIF
;
A
#
# COMPACT_ATOMS: atom_id res chain seq x y z
N MET A 1 1.26 20.04 15.08
CA MET A 1 1.60 20.21 13.65
C MET A 1 2.39 19.03 13.07
N LYS A 2 3.55 18.62 13.63
CA LYS A 2 4.40 17.54 13.04
C LYS A 2 3.70 16.20 12.75
N LYS A 3 2.82 15.73 13.65
CA LYS A 3 2.17 14.40 13.52
C LYS A 3 1.19 14.28 12.35
N GLY A 4 0.50 15.37 11.97
CA GLY A 4 -0.43 15.35 10.84
C GLY A 4 0.30 15.24 9.50
N ILE A 5 1.40 15.98 9.35
CA ILE A 5 2.29 15.88 8.18
C ILE A 5 2.93 14.49 8.11
N LEU A 6 3.33 13.93 9.26
CA LEU A 6 3.90 12.58 9.34
C LEU A 6 2.89 11.49 8.89
N SER A 7 1.61 11.60 9.28
CA SER A 7 0.55 10.70 8.81
C SER A 7 0.41 10.77 7.28
N ILE A 8 0.38 11.97 6.70
CA ILE A 8 0.30 12.13 5.24
C ILE A 8 1.52 11.49 4.55
N LEU A 9 2.73 11.74 5.05
CA LEU A 9 3.97 11.15 4.52
C LEU A 9 3.94 9.63 4.55
N ILE A 10 3.54 9.03 5.68
CA ILE A 10 3.46 7.57 5.82
C ILE A 10 2.40 6.98 4.87
N ALA A 11 1.25 7.64 4.72
CA ALA A 11 0.25 7.22 3.75
C ALA A 11 0.80 7.27 2.31
N PHE A 12 1.53 8.33 1.96
CA PHE A 12 2.15 8.48 0.63
C PHE A 12 3.18 7.39 0.35
N VAL A 13 4.02 7.06 1.34
CA VAL A 13 4.96 5.93 1.26
C VAL A 13 4.20 4.62 1.04
N GLY A 14 3.10 4.42 1.78
CA GLY A 14 2.22 3.27 1.56
C GLY A 14 1.68 3.18 0.14
N PHE A 15 1.16 4.28 -0.42
CA PHE A 15 0.69 4.32 -1.81
C PHE A 15 1.80 4.01 -2.81
N PHE A 16 3.01 4.53 -2.61
CA PHE A 16 4.15 4.24 -3.47
C PHE A 16 4.50 2.74 -3.47
N PHE A 17 4.54 2.10 -2.29
CA PHE A 17 4.76 0.65 -2.20
C PHE A 17 3.65 -0.14 -2.86
N LEU A 18 2.39 0.26 -2.66
CA LEU A 18 1.23 -0.40 -3.25
C LEU A 18 1.26 -0.32 -4.79
N TYR A 19 1.67 0.82 -5.34
CA TYR A 19 1.87 1.01 -6.78
C TYR A 19 2.99 0.13 -7.33
N LYS A 20 4.16 0.11 -6.68
CA LYS A 20 5.28 -0.75 -7.06
C LYS A 20 4.92 -2.23 -7.02
N PHE A 21 4.16 -2.65 -5.99
CA PHE A 21 3.67 -4.01 -5.88
C PHE A 21 2.70 -4.37 -7.01
N HIS A 22 1.84 -3.44 -7.43
CA HIS A 22 0.93 -3.66 -8.55
C HIS A 22 1.68 -3.82 -9.89
N ILE A 23 2.70 -3.00 -10.16
CA ILE A 23 3.56 -3.16 -11.33
C ILE A 23 4.27 -4.51 -11.29
N LEU A 24 4.84 -4.88 -10.14
CA LEU A 24 5.47 -6.19 -9.99
C LEU A 24 4.46 -7.33 -10.24
N MET A 25 3.25 -7.16 -9.74
CA MET A 25 2.04 -7.94 -10.05
C MET A 25 1.91 -8.25 -11.54
N HIS A 26 1.86 -7.15 -12.28
CA HIS A 26 1.68 -7.13 -13.71
C HIS A 26 2.82 -7.81 -14.45
N ASP A 27 4.06 -7.42 -14.16
CA ASP A 27 5.23 -7.94 -14.85
C ASP A 27 5.36 -9.45 -14.68
N ILE A 28 5.06 -9.98 -13.49
CA ILE A 28 5.09 -11.42 -13.21
C ILE A 28 4.03 -12.20 -13.99
N GLN A 29 2.83 -11.66 -14.16
CA GLN A 29 1.82 -12.34 -14.98
C GLN A 29 2.14 -12.22 -16.46
N ASN A 30 2.60 -11.04 -16.90
CA ASN A 30 2.91 -10.80 -18.29
C ASN A 30 4.07 -11.71 -18.74
N SER A 31 5.09 -11.87 -17.91
CA SER A 31 6.20 -12.80 -18.14
C SER A 31 5.76 -14.27 -18.15
N HIS A 32 4.80 -14.64 -17.30
CA HIS A 32 4.22 -15.99 -17.31
C HIS A 32 3.39 -16.24 -18.60
N ILE A 33 2.92 -15.19 -19.28
CA ILE A 33 2.18 -15.26 -20.55
C ILE A 33 3.14 -15.25 -21.75
N THR A 34 4.21 -14.45 -21.71
CA THR A 34 5.19 -14.33 -22.81
C THR A 34 6.31 -15.36 -22.78
N GLY A 35 6.47 -16.11 -21.68
CA GLY A 35 7.53 -17.12 -21.54
C GLY A 35 8.92 -16.53 -21.30
N GLU A 36 9.02 -15.22 -21.05
CA GLU A 36 10.28 -14.59 -20.62
C GLU A 36 10.52 -14.91 -19.14
N GLU A 37 11.69 -15.47 -18.81
CA GLU A 37 12.07 -15.73 -17.42
C GLU A 37 12.29 -14.40 -16.69
N VAL A 38 11.24 -13.86 -16.07
CA VAL A 38 11.43 -12.92 -14.98
C VAL A 38 12.18 -13.68 -13.90
N ARG A 39 13.43 -13.27 -13.65
CA ARG A 39 14.32 -13.79 -12.59
C ARG A 39 13.77 -13.47 -11.19
N PHE A 40 12.56 -13.92 -10.90
CA PHE A 40 12.09 -14.09 -9.54
C PHE A 40 12.41 -15.52 -9.14
N ILE A 41 13.53 -15.67 -8.44
CA ILE A 41 14.05 -16.94 -7.89
C ILE A 41 13.03 -17.64 -6.96
N PHE A 42 11.88 -17.02 -6.68
CA PHE A 42 10.91 -17.40 -5.65
C PHE A 42 9.46 -17.42 -6.16
N MET A 43 9.18 -18.04 -7.31
CA MET A 43 7.81 -18.24 -7.80
C MET A 43 6.93 -18.99 -6.78
N ASP A 44 7.47 -20.00 -6.08
CA ASP A 44 6.76 -20.74 -5.02
C ASP A 44 6.46 -19.87 -3.79
N ASP A 45 7.24 -18.82 -3.55
CA ASP A 45 7.10 -17.94 -2.39
C ASP A 45 6.23 -16.70 -2.68
N LEU A 46 5.67 -16.60 -3.89
CA LEU A 46 4.89 -15.44 -4.32
C LEU A 46 3.58 -15.28 -3.52
N VAL A 47 2.97 -16.41 -3.13
CA VAL A 47 1.78 -16.43 -2.26
C VAL A 47 2.12 -15.92 -0.86
N SER A 48 3.24 -16.39 -0.29
CA SER A 48 3.77 -15.95 1.00
C SER A 48 4.12 -14.46 0.96
N PHE A 49 4.81 -14.02 -0.09
CA PHE A 49 5.18 -12.62 -0.30
C PHE A 49 3.96 -11.71 -0.42
N LYS A 50 2.95 -12.09 -1.20
CA LYS A 50 1.69 -11.34 -1.30
C LYS A 50 0.99 -11.22 0.05
N ARG A 51 1.00 -12.29 0.86
CA ARG A 51 0.41 -12.28 2.20
C ARG A 51 1.18 -11.36 3.15
N LEU A 52 2.50 -11.44 3.16
CA LEU A 52 3.38 -10.55 3.94
C LEU A 52 3.21 -9.09 3.52
N PHE A 53 3.20 -8.81 2.22
CA PHE A 53 2.99 -7.46 1.70
C PHE A 53 1.64 -6.89 2.16
N LYS A 54 0.56 -7.68 2.11
CA LYS A 54 -0.75 -7.26 2.65
C LYS A 54 -0.68 -6.91 4.13
N ILE A 55 -0.02 -7.72 4.96
CA ILE A 55 0.13 -7.47 6.41
C ILE A 55 0.90 -6.17 6.66
N ILE A 56 2.01 -5.95 5.94
CA ILE A 56 2.81 -4.74 6.04
C ILE A 56 1.97 -3.51 5.65
N MET A 57 1.26 -3.58 4.53
CA MET A 57 0.41 -2.49 4.05
C MET A 57 -0.74 -2.16 5.00
N ILE A 58 -1.39 -3.18 5.56
CA ILE A 58 -2.42 -3.01 6.61
C ILE A 58 -1.81 -2.30 7.82
N SER A 59 -0.62 -2.72 8.25
CA SER A 59 0.09 -2.13 9.40
C SER A 59 0.46 -0.65 9.15
N ILE A 60 0.98 -0.33 7.96
CA ILE A 60 1.28 1.06 7.55
C ILE A 60 0.00 1.91 7.54
N SER A 61 -1.09 1.36 7.03
CA SER A 61 -2.38 2.04 6.98
C SER A 61 -2.94 2.32 8.37
N LEU A 62 -2.88 1.34 9.29
CA LEU A 62 -3.29 1.51 10.69
C LEU A 62 -2.41 2.52 11.42
N LEU A 63 -1.10 2.48 11.20
CA LEU A 63 -0.17 3.44 11.79
C LEU A 63 -0.47 4.88 11.34
N SER A 64 -0.70 5.06 10.04
CA SER A 64 -1.06 6.38 9.50
C SER A 64 -2.41 6.86 10.02
N PHE A 65 -3.40 5.97 10.12
CA PHE A 65 -4.72 6.27 10.67
C PHE A 65 -4.62 6.72 12.13
N TYR A 66 -3.85 5.99 12.96
CA TYR A 66 -3.60 6.34 14.36
C TYR A 66 -2.95 7.73 14.52
N LEU A 67 -1.92 8.02 13.71
CA LEU A 67 -1.27 9.33 13.71
C LEU A 67 -2.22 10.44 13.24
N GLY A 68 -3.09 10.14 12.27
CA GLY A 68 -4.15 11.02 11.80
C GLY A 68 -5.14 11.37 12.92
N ILE A 69 -5.64 10.38 13.65
CA ILE A 69 -6.54 10.57 14.81
C ILE A 69 -5.88 11.45 15.88
N ILE A 70 -4.63 11.17 16.25
CA ILE A 70 -3.88 11.99 17.21
C ILE A 70 -3.76 13.44 16.73
N ALA A 71 -3.55 13.65 15.43
CA ALA A 71 -3.46 14.99 14.87
C ALA A 71 -4.81 15.73 14.93
N VAL A 72 -5.92 15.05 14.64
CA VAL A 72 -7.27 15.62 14.74
C VAL A 72 -7.62 15.98 16.19
N LEU A 73 -7.33 15.10 17.15
CA LEU A 73 -7.52 15.36 18.59
C LEU A 73 -6.77 16.63 19.05
N LYS A 74 -5.61 16.91 18.44
CA LYS A 74 -4.85 18.15 18.68
C LYS A 74 -5.33 19.35 17.85
N LYS A 75 -6.59 19.34 17.38
CA LYS A 75 -7.23 20.36 16.53
C LYS A 75 -6.48 20.68 15.23
N ASN A 76 -5.63 19.77 14.76
CA ASN A 76 -4.91 19.98 13.51
C ASN A 76 -5.74 19.46 12.33
N LYS A 77 -6.25 20.38 11.50
CA LYS A 77 -7.08 20.06 10.32
C LYS A 77 -6.38 19.10 9.34
N THR A 78 -5.05 19.13 9.27
CA THR A 78 -4.29 18.22 8.40
C THR A 78 -4.38 16.74 8.81
N GLY A 79 -4.80 16.45 10.05
CA GLY A 79 -5.06 15.08 10.48
C GLY A 79 -6.21 14.41 9.74
N ILE A 80 -7.24 15.18 9.34
CA ILE A 80 -8.39 14.64 8.60
C ILE A 80 -7.94 14.09 7.25
N VAL A 81 -7.05 14.81 6.56
CA VAL A 81 -6.48 14.39 5.28
C VAL A 81 -5.72 13.07 5.43
N GLY A 82 -4.91 12.95 6.49
CA GLY A 82 -4.18 11.71 6.80
C GLY A 82 -5.10 10.52 7.10
N ILE A 83 -6.21 10.74 7.81
CA ILE A 83 -7.23 9.72 8.06
C ILE A 83 -7.87 9.25 6.76
N VAL A 84 -8.32 10.17 5.91
CA VAL A 84 -8.95 9.85 4.62
C VAL A 84 -7.99 9.05 3.74
N LEU A 85 -6.74 9.52 3.61
CA LEU A 85 -5.69 8.81 2.86
C LEU A 85 -5.46 7.40 3.40
N SER A 86 -5.46 7.22 4.71
CA SER A 86 -5.27 5.90 5.34
C SER A 86 -6.43 4.97 5.05
N ILE A 87 -7.67 5.45 5.07
CA ILE A 87 -8.84 4.63 4.72
C ILE A 87 -8.77 4.18 3.26
N ILE A 88 -8.42 5.09 2.35
CA ILE A 88 -8.26 4.78 0.92
C ILE A 88 -7.14 3.75 0.73
N LEU A 89 -6.00 3.92 1.43
CA LEU A 89 -4.88 3.00 1.38
C LEU A 89 -5.31 1.60 1.86
N PHE A 90 -6.01 1.52 2.99
CA PHE A 90 -6.52 0.27 3.56
C PHE A 90 -7.39 -0.49 2.57
N ILE A 91 -8.38 0.19 1.98
CA ILE A 91 -9.29 -0.38 0.98
C ILE A 91 -8.48 -0.87 -0.24
N SER A 92 -7.49 -0.09 -0.66
CA SER A 92 -6.64 -0.42 -1.81
C SER A 92 -5.80 -1.69 -1.63
N VAL A 93 -5.53 -2.13 -0.39
CA VAL A 93 -4.81 -3.40 -0.14
C VAL A 93 -5.63 -4.62 -0.54
N PHE A 94 -6.96 -4.52 -0.46
CA PHE A 94 -7.86 -5.63 -0.76
C PHE A 94 -8.28 -5.67 -2.23
N ILE A 95 -8.25 -4.52 -2.91
CA ILE A 95 -8.60 -4.41 -4.32
C ILE A 95 -7.36 -4.72 -5.17
N PRO A 96 -7.36 -5.82 -5.96
CA PRO A 96 -6.30 -6.08 -6.92
C PRO A 96 -6.53 -5.19 -8.15
N PHE A 97 -6.16 -3.91 -8.07
CA PHE A 97 -6.36 -2.96 -9.18
C PHE A 97 -5.75 -3.42 -10.49
N TRP A 98 -4.70 -4.22 -10.41
CA TRP A 98 -4.02 -4.76 -11.59
C TRP A 98 -4.94 -5.68 -12.41
N LYS A 99 -5.94 -6.33 -11.81
CA LYS A 99 -6.95 -7.11 -12.57
C LYS A 99 -7.96 -6.26 -13.35
N PHE A 100 -8.06 -4.97 -13.05
CA PHE A 100 -9.09 -4.09 -13.61
C PHE A 100 -8.54 -3.05 -14.57
N ILE A 101 -7.21 -2.84 -14.57
CA ILE A 101 -6.58 -1.79 -15.36
C ILE A 101 -6.23 -2.31 -16.77
N PHE A 102 -6.16 -3.63 -17.00
CA PHE A 102 -5.99 -4.24 -18.33
C PHE A 102 -6.65 -5.62 -18.41
#